data_AF-A0A9W8JGS0-F1
#
_entry.id   AF-A0A9W8JGS0-F1
#
_cell.length_a   1.000
_cell.length_b   1.000
_cell.length_c   1.000
_cell.angle_alpha   90.00
_cell.angle_beta   90.00
_cell.angle_gamma   90.00
#
_symmetry.space_group_name_H-M   'P 1'
#
loop_
_entity.id
_entity.type
_entity.pdbx_description
1 polymer ?
#
loop_
_entity_poly.entity_id
_entity_poly.type
_entity_poly.pdbx_seq_one_letter_code
_entity_poly.pdbx_strand_id
1 'polypeptide(L)'
;MDGSCSNDRRISRHGFENSHHFQLGTANISSASRDVHNYIISAPPGDRDETEDKLIGQICEWLTKVSFSSIYWESISKATEGTGMWFIESEEFGRWKREDCKILWGTGKPGAGKTTLSSIVIKHLQRDDNTARQAPVIFAFCRYTEKYSPSEIFASWIQQLLRRNRSTLEHVRESFQTHGRVDSRPSNVELHQIMSAIVQKFNRVFIVLDGLDEAEEDARKPLLDFIESLPSNTHTLIMSRPLGSLQRLFPCAVQVDIEARNEDIERFVKKRIPEIPSLNAVLLHKDAARDELCTAIKRTSGGMFLIASLQIEALKSCISVQSLMKKLETLPIGLNELYDHTLERIKAQGEEKTSLAKRVLLWVTYALDPMSVDALQQAVAIELNSKTFDMNCMSPIELLLDVCCGLVTLNNYWQGRKVVRFTRRFHSSPTSGSV
;
A
#
# COMPACT_ATOMS: atom_id res chain seq x y z
N MET A 1 27.40 51.35 31.08
CA MET A 1 28.04 51.43 29.76
C MET A 1 29.37 50.72 29.88
N ASP A 2 29.54 49.72 29.03
CA ASP A 2 30.72 48.88 28.76
C ASP A 2 31.41 48.17 29.94
N GLY A 3 31.12 46.87 30.07
CA GLY A 3 31.81 45.95 30.96
C GLY A 3 32.49 44.84 30.16
N SER A 4 33.74 45.08 29.75
CA SER A 4 34.70 44.04 29.36
C SER A 4 35.69 43.87 30.51
N CYS A 5 35.82 42.66 31.07
CA CYS A 5 36.88 42.36 32.03
C CYS A 5 37.60 41.08 31.61
N SER A 6 38.87 41.24 31.26
CA SER A 6 39.80 40.21 30.86
C SER A 6 40.98 40.13 31.83
N ASN A 7 41.48 38.89 31.95
CA ASN A 7 42.80 38.41 32.41
C ASN A 7 43.00 37.87 33.84
N ASP A 8 42.92 36.52 33.92
CA ASP A 8 44.03 35.53 33.95
C ASP A 8 44.96 35.38 35.18
N ARG A 9 45.11 34.09 35.59
CA ARG A 9 46.17 33.39 36.38
C ARG A 9 46.20 33.57 37.92
N ARG A 10 46.41 32.56 38.80
CA ARG A 10 47.02 31.19 38.71
C ARG A 10 46.75 30.36 40.03
N ILE A 11 46.54 29.03 39.88
CA ILE A 11 46.92 27.86 40.75
C ILE A 11 46.24 27.73 42.15
N SER A 12 45.58 26.62 42.57
CA SER A 12 46.16 25.28 42.89
C SER A 12 45.10 24.16 43.09
N ARG A 13 45.59 22.92 42.90
CA ARG A 13 45.04 21.56 43.02
C ARG A 13 44.44 21.18 44.38
N HIS A 14 43.43 20.29 44.36
CA HIS A 14 43.09 19.12 45.23
C HIS A 14 41.57 18.89 45.11
N GLY A 15 40.97 17.72 44.90
CA GLY A 15 41.42 16.34 44.71
C GLY A 15 40.16 15.51 44.42
N PHE A 16 40.21 14.66 43.40
CA PHE A 16 39.31 13.54 43.19
C PHE A 16 40.00 12.30 43.75
N GLU A 17 39.35 11.52 44.62
CA GLU A 17 39.57 10.08 44.79
C GLU A 17 38.67 9.51 45.92
N ASN A 18 37.71 8.65 45.56
CA ASN A 18 37.62 7.24 45.99
C ASN A 18 36.19 6.68 46.06
N SER A 19 36.09 5.50 45.47
CA SER A 19 34.96 4.58 45.30
C SER A 19 34.72 3.68 46.51
N HIS A 20 33.50 3.11 46.57
CA HIS A 20 33.17 1.69 46.84
C HIS A 20 31.97 1.46 47.78
N HIS A 21 31.25 0.37 47.47
CA HIS A 21 30.27 -0.40 48.26
C HIS A 21 28.80 0.05 48.31
N PHE A 22 28.01 -0.55 47.41
CA PHE A 22 26.58 -0.75 47.59
C PHE A 22 26.37 -2.11 48.29
N GLN A 23 25.77 -2.11 49.47
CA GLN A 23 25.53 -3.30 50.29
C GLN A 23 24.02 -3.56 50.37
N LEU A 24 23.58 -4.75 49.91
CA LEU A 24 22.23 -5.26 50.09
C LEU A 24 22.07 -5.73 51.54
N GLY A 25 21.29 -4.99 52.34
CA GLY A 25 20.90 -5.36 53.69
C GLY A 25 19.50 -5.97 53.70
N THR A 26 19.42 -7.25 54.02
CA THR A 26 18.20 -7.97 54.39
C THR A 26 17.60 -7.38 55.67
N ALA A 27 16.29 -7.10 55.68
CA ALA A 27 15.56 -6.82 56.91
C ALA A 27 14.31 -7.71 56.98
N ASN A 28 14.33 -8.57 57.99
CA ASN A 28 13.27 -9.51 58.34
C ASN A 28 11.96 -8.80 58.70
N ILE A 29 10.86 -9.46 58.36
CA ILE A 29 9.50 -9.13 58.75
C ILE A 29 9.34 -9.34 60.26
N SER A 30 8.92 -8.30 60.97
CA SER A 30 8.18 -8.44 62.22
C SER A 30 6.92 -7.58 62.16
N SER A 31 5.79 -8.24 62.38
CA SER A 31 4.44 -7.70 62.35
C SER A 31 4.14 -6.84 63.57
N ALA A 32 3.62 -5.63 63.36
CA ALA A 32 2.70 -4.98 64.28
C ALA A 32 1.79 -4.00 63.51
N SER A 33 0.51 -4.36 63.40
CA SER A 33 -0.55 -3.56 62.78
C SER A 33 -0.64 -2.15 63.38
N ARG A 34 -0.73 -1.13 62.51
CA ARG A 34 -1.68 -0.01 62.61
C ARG A 34 -1.60 0.88 61.35
N ASP A 35 -2.76 1.06 60.74
CA ASP A 35 -3.16 2.09 59.76
C ASP A 35 -2.37 2.19 58.43
N VAL A 36 -2.73 1.32 57.48
CA VAL A 36 -2.47 1.57 56.06
C VAL A 36 -3.53 2.55 55.54
N HIS A 37 -3.19 3.84 55.52
CA HIS A 37 -3.85 4.77 54.60
C HIS A 37 -3.49 4.33 53.17
N ASN A 38 -4.46 3.76 52.45
CA ASN A 38 -4.36 3.55 51.02
C ASN A 38 -4.24 4.92 50.34
N TYR A 39 -3.00 5.37 50.09
CA TYR A 39 -2.76 6.38 49.06
C TYR A 39 -3.04 5.74 47.70
N ILE A 40 -4.29 5.85 47.25
CA ILE A 40 -4.59 5.74 45.82
C ILE A 40 -3.93 6.97 45.18
N ILE A 41 -2.68 6.80 44.74
CA ILE A 41 -2.02 7.77 43.88
C ILE A 41 -2.83 7.76 42.57
N SER A 42 -3.72 8.73 42.49
CA SER A 42 -4.47 9.02 41.28
C SER A 42 -3.49 9.67 40.32
N ALA A 43 -2.87 8.88 39.45
CA ALA A 43 -2.03 9.39 38.38
C ALA A 43 -2.84 10.43 37.58
N PRO A 44 -2.25 11.60 37.25
CA PRO A 44 -2.97 12.64 36.52
C PRO A 44 -3.47 12.08 35.17
N PRO A 45 -4.62 12.57 34.66
CA PRO A 45 -5.27 12.00 33.48
C PRO A 45 -4.37 11.87 32.23
N GLY A 46 -3.35 12.73 32.10
CA GLY A 46 -2.39 12.68 30.98
C GLY A 46 -1.36 11.54 31.07
N ASP A 47 -1.00 11.08 32.27
CA ASP A 47 0.07 10.09 32.48
C ASP A 47 -0.39 8.67 32.09
N ARG A 48 -1.67 8.36 32.33
CA ARG A 48 -2.26 7.06 31.96
C ARG A 48 -2.41 6.91 30.44
N ASP A 49 -2.85 7.97 29.76
CA ASP A 49 -3.05 7.98 28.30
C ASP A 49 -1.72 7.82 27.56
N GLU A 50 -0.65 8.50 28.00
CA GLU A 50 0.70 8.32 27.42
C GLU A 50 1.25 6.91 27.65
N THR A 51 0.95 6.32 28.81
CA THR A 51 1.39 4.94 29.14
C THR A 51 0.66 3.90 28.27
N GLU A 52 -0.64 4.08 28.03
CA GLU A 52 -1.42 3.20 27.15
C GLU A 52 -1.03 3.34 25.68
N ASP A 53 -0.79 4.55 25.19
CA ASP A 53 -0.37 4.76 23.80
C ASP A 53 1.01 4.12 23.53
N LYS A 54 1.92 4.20 24.51
CA LYS A 54 3.21 3.50 24.45
C LYS A 54 3.04 1.98 24.41
N LEU A 55 2.14 1.43 25.23
CA LEU A 55 1.83 0.00 25.24
C LEU A 55 1.18 -0.44 23.91
N ILE A 56 0.24 0.34 23.37
CA ILE A 56 -0.37 0.07 22.06
C ILE A 56 0.72 0.05 20.98
N GLY A 57 1.67 0.99 21.01
CA GLY A 57 2.82 0.99 20.12
C GLY A 57 3.65 -0.30 20.19
N GLN A 58 3.96 -0.76 21.40
CA GLN A 58 4.70 -2.00 21.63
C GLN A 58 3.94 -3.23 21.15
N ILE A 59 2.64 -3.33 21.45
CA ILE A 59 1.78 -4.44 21.00
C ILE A 59 1.65 -4.45 19.48
N CYS A 60 1.51 -3.27 18.86
CA CYS A 60 1.42 -3.17 17.41
C CYS A 60 2.69 -3.68 16.72
N GLU A 61 3.87 -3.27 17.21
CA GLU A 61 5.16 -3.72 16.67
C GLU A 61 5.39 -5.21 16.90
N TRP A 62 4.94 -5.72 18.06
CA TRP A 62 4.94 -7.14 18.34
C TRP A 62 4.02 -7.91 17.38
N LEU A 63 2.74 -7.55 17.24
CA LEU A 63 1.77 -8.29 16.42
C LEU A 63 2.26 -8.52 14.99
N THR A 64 2.67 -7.46 14.30
CA THR A 64 3.18 -7.56 12.93
C THR A 64 3.90 -6.28 12.50
N LYS A 65 4.90 -6.44 11.64
CA LYS A 65 5.54 -5.32 10.91
C LYS A 65 4.80 -4.97 9.62
N VAL A 66 3.83 -5.78 9.20
CA VAL A 66 3.07 -5.58 7.96
C VAL A 66 2.11 -4.40 8.12
N SER A 67 2.27 -3.42 7.23
CA SER A 67 1.39 -2.26 7.12
C SER A 67 0.98 -2.04 5.68
N PHE A 68 -0.32 -1.95 5.48
CA PHE A 68 -0.94 -1.69 4.17
C PHE A 68 -1.12 -0.20 3.87
N SER A 69 -0.75 0.68 4.82
CA SER A 69 -0.96 2.12 4.70
C SER A 69 -0.18 2.73 3.54
N SER A 70 1.03 2.24 3.30
CA SER A 70 1.88 2.59 2.16
C SER A 70 1.17 2.40 0.82
N ILE A 71 0.61 1.21 0.62
CA ILE A 71 -0.11 0.81 -0.58
C ILE A 71 -1.37 1.65 -0.76
N TYR A 72 -2.11 1.87 0.33
CA TYR A 72 -3.28 2.74 0.32
C TYR A 72 -2.94 4.16 -0.14
N TRP A 73 -1.94 4.80 0.48
CA TRP A 73 -1.52 6.18 0.16
C TRP A 73 -0.96 6.31 -1.25
N GLU A 74 -0.21 5.31 -1.71
CA GLU A 74 0.26 5.23 -3.09
C GLU A 74 -0.93 5.22 -4.07
N SER A 75 -1.86 4.29 -3.87
CA SER A 75 -3.00 4.08 -4.75
C SER A 75 -3.92 5.31 -4.79
N ILE A 76 -4.20 5.93 -3.65
CA ILE A 76 -5.05 7.12 -3.58
C ILE A 76 -4.36 8.36 -4.15
N SER A 77 -3.04 8.49 -4.04
CA SER A 77 -2.29 9.61 -4.64
C SER A 77 -2.36 9.61 -6.18
N LYS A 78 -2.43 8.40 -6.76
CA LYS A 78 -2.56 8.18 -8.21
C LYS A 78 -4.01 8.32 -8.69
N ALA A 79 -4.99 8.27 -7.78
CA ALA A 79 -6.40 8.40 -8.12
C ALA A 79 -6.70 9.77 -8.76
N THR A 80 -7.60 9.79 -9.72
CA THR A 80 -8.11 11.02 -10.31
C THR A 80 -9.37 11.41 -9.57
N GLU A 81 -9.46 12.68 -9.15
CA GLU A 81 -10.64 13.17 -8.45
C GLU A 81 -11.91 12.99 -9.30
N GLY A 82 -13.01 12.60 -8.66
CA GLY A 82 -14.27 12.29 -9.32
C GLY A 82 -14.33 10.94 -10.03
N THR A 83 -13.26 10.14 -10.07
CA THR A 83 -13.32 8.76 -10.60
C THR A 83 -13.84 7.77 -9.55
N GLY A 84 -14.41 6.66 -10.01
CA GLY A 84 -14.95 5.60 -9.15
C GLY A 84 -16.28 5.94 -8.47
N MET A 85 -16.87 7.11 -8.75
CA MET A 85 -18.14 7.53 -8.15
C MET A 85 -19.30 6.63 -8.57
N TRP A 86 -19.28 6.11 -9.79
CA TRP A 86 -20.28 5.15 -10.28
C TRP A 86 -20.43 3.92 -9.36
N PHE A 87 -19.35 3.51 -8.69
CA PHE A 87 -19.37 2.38 -7.75
C PHE A 87 -19.88 2.82 -6.38
N ILE A 88 -19.45 3.99 -5.90
CA ILE A 88 -19.88 4.53 -4.60
C ILE A 88 -21.38 4.87 -4.60
N GLU A 89 -21.89 5.32 -5.74
CA GLU A 89 -23.30 5.68 -5.96
C GLU A 89 -24.16 4.48 -6.39
N SER A 90 -23.55 3.29 -6.56
CA SER A 90 -24.25 2.10 -7.01
C SER A 90 -25.20 1.56 -5.94
N GLU A 91 -26.27 0.89 -6.39
CA GLU A 91 -27.21 0.23 -5.48
C GLU A 91 -26.50 -0.87 -4.69
N GLU A 92 -25.65 -1.66 -5.34
CA GLU A 92 -24.90 -2.76 -4.74
C GLU A 92 -24.01 -2.29 -3.59
N PHE A 93 -23.27 -1.19 -3.78
CA PHE A 93 -22.48 -0.58 -2.71
C PHE A 93 -23.36 -0.04 -1.58
N GLY A 94 -24.45 0.65 -1.93
CA GLY A 94 -25.40 1.18 -0.96
C GLY A 94 -26.05 0.09 -0.10
N ARG A 95 -26.44 -1.03 -0.73
CA ARG A 95 -27.00 -2.22 -0.06
C ARG A 95 -25.98 -2.85 0.85
N TRP A 96 -24.77 -3.14 0.37
CA TRP A 96 -23.69 -3.67 1.20
C TRP A 96 -23.34 -2.79 2.40
N LYS A 97 -23.35 -1.46 2.21
CA LYS A 97 -23.03 -0.50 3.26
C LYS A 97 -24.13 -0.39 4.33
N ARG A 98 -25.40 -0.58 3.97
CA ARG A 98 -26.55 -0.33 4.88
C ARG A 98 -27.20 -1.61 5.42
N GLU A 99 -27.43 -2.60 4.56
CA GLU A 99 -28.14 -3.86 4.84
C GLU A 99 -27.20 -4.90 5.47
N ASP A 100 -27.75 -6.05 5.89
CA ASP A 100 -27.01 -7.20 6.47
C ASP A 100 -26.27 -8.04 5.41
N CYS A 101 -25.77 -7.40 4.36
CA CYS A 101 -24.96 -8.06 3.35
C CYS A 101 -23.49 -8.11 3.81
N LYS A 102 -23.02 -9.33 4.12
CA LYS A 102 -21.66 -9.57 4.61
C LYS A 102 -20.58 -9.33 3.55
N ILE A 103 -20.82 -9.72 2.30
CA ILE A 103 -19.80 -9.69 1.23
C ILE A 103 -20.27 -8.90 0.01
N LEU A 104 -19.49 -7.89 -0.37
CA LEU A 104 -19.53 -7.25 -1.69
C LEU A 104 -18.28 -7.70 -2.46
N TRP A 105 -18.48 -8.24 -3.65
CA TRP A 105 -17.42 -8.81 -4.47
C TRP A 105 -17.28 -8.06 -5.78
N GLY A 106 -16.23 -7.25 -5.89
CA GLY A 106 -15.85 -6.55 -7.11
C GLY A 106 -14.94 -7.41 -7.99
N THR A 107 -15.44 -7.86 -9.15
CA THR A 107 -14.69 -8.65 -10.13
C THR A 107 -14.26 -7.82 -11.32
N GLY A 108 -13.01 -7.93 -11.77
CA GLY A 108 -12.60 -7.18 -12.96
C GLY A 108 -11.30 -7.65 -13.57
N LYS A 109 -11.07 -7.25 -14.83
CA LYS A 109 -9.83 -7.57 -15.57
C LYS A 109 -8.61 -6.85 -14.96
N PRO A 110 -7.38 -7.30 -15.25
CA PRO A 110 -6.16 -6.57 -14.90
C PRO A 110 -6.20 -5.16 -15.50
N GLY A 111 -5.76 -4.15 -14.74
CA GLY A 111 -5.73 -2.77 -15.22
C GLY A 111 -7.06 -2.01 -15.20
N ALA A 112 -8.18 -2.65 -14.80
CA ALA A 112 -9.49 -2.01 -14.68
C ALA A 112 -9.59 -0.97 -13.53
N GLY A 113 -8.58 -0.86 -12.67
CA GLY A 113 -8.53 0.14 -11.59
C GLY A 113 -9.02 -0.35 -10.22
N LYS A 114 -9.25 -1.66 -10.03
CA LYS A 114 -9.71 -2.26 -8.75
C LYS A 114 -8.98 -1.71 -7.50
N THR A 115 -7.66 -1.78 -7.44
CA THR A 115 -6.86 -1.26 -6.31
C THR A 115 -7.06 0.24 -6.05
N THR A 116 -7.23 1.04 -7.11
CA THR A 116 -7.54 2.46 -6.98
C THR A 116 -8.95 2.66 -6.45
N LEU A 117 -9.90 1.85 -6.93
CA LEU A 117 -11.27 1.85 -6.44
C LEU A 117 -11.37 1.43 -4.98
N SER A 118 -10.63 0.40 -4.56
CA SER A 118 -10.49 -0.02 -3.15
C SER A 118 -10.03 1.13 -2.26
N SER A 119 -9.01 1.89 -2.69
CA SER A 119 -8.56 3.08 -1.96
C SER A 119 -9.61 4.20 -1.93
N ILE A 120 -10.35 4.42 -3.02
CA ILE A 120 -11.46 5.39 -3.06
C ILE A 120 -12.55 4.98 -2.06
N VAL A 121 -12.92 3.70 -2.00
CA VAL A 121 -13.88 3.16 -1.04
C VAL A 121 -13.40 3.36 0.39
N ILE A 122 -12.15 2.99 0.71
CA ILE A 122 -11.56 3.20 2.04
C ILE A 122 -11.65 4.67 2.44
N LYS A 123 -11.22 5.58 1.55
CA LYS A 123 -11.27 7.03 1.79
C LYS A 123 -12.70 7.52 1.99
N HIS A 124 -13.66 7.01 1.21
CA HIS A 124 -15.07 7.37 1.33
C HIS A 124 -15.64 6.93 2.68
N LEU A 125 -15.46 5.66 3.06
CA LEU A 125 -15.94 5.12 4.34
C LEU A 125 -15.31 5.82 5.55
N GLN A 126 -14.04 6.21 5.46
CA GLN A 126 -13.34 6.95 6.51
C GLN A 126 -13.78 8.42 6.65
N ARG A 127 -14.36 9.02 5.60
CA ARG A 127 -14.78 10.43 5.58
C ARG A 127 -16.28 10.63 5.78
N ASP A 128 -17.08 9.61 5.52
CA ASP A 128 -18.51 9.64 5.80
C ASP A 128 -18.72 9.79 7.30
N ASP A 129 -19.26 10.93 7.76
CA ASP A 129 -19.37 11.26 9.19
C ASP A 129 -20.16 10.23 10.00
N ASN A 130 -21.18 9.60 9.41
CA ASN A 130 -21.95 8.55 10.08
C ASN A 130 -21.11 7.28 10.25
N THR A 131 -20.36 6.92 9.20
CA THR A 131 -19.51 5.73 9.19
C THR A 131 -18.28 5.91 10.07
N ALA A 132 -17.56 7.03 9.91
CA ALA A 132 -16.29 7.33 10.57
C ALA A 132 -16.40 7.36 12.10
N ARG A 133 -17.55 7.77 12.64
CA ARG A 133 -17.81 7.82 14.09
C ARG A 133 -18.22 6.47 14.68
N GLN A 134 -18.74 5.55 13.88
CA GLN A 134 -19.45 4.37 14.38
C GLN A 134 -18.82 3.03 13.94
N ALA A 135 -18.06 3.02 12.85
CA ALA A 135 -17.58 1.80 12.23
C ALA A 135 -16.10 1.93 11.80
N PRO A 136 -15.19 1.13 12.38
CA PRO A 136 -13.82 1.07 11.90
C PRO A 136 -13.76 0.49 10.48
N VAL A 137 -12.82 1.02 9.69
CA VAL A 137 -12.55 0.60 8.31
C VAL A 137 -11.14 0.04 8.26
N ILE A 138 -10.97 -1.26 8.14
CA ILE A 138 -9.67 -1.91 8.04
C ILE A 138 -9.46 -2.46 6.63
N PHE A 139 -8.20 -2.63 6.25
CA PHE A 139 -7.90 -3.03 4.87
C PHE A 139 -6.61 -3.84 4.76
N ALA A 140 -6.55 -4.66 3.70
CA ALA A 140 -5.38 -5.39 3.28
C ALA A 140 -5.27 -5.42 1.75
N PHE A 141 -4.05 -5.42 1.24
CA PHE A 141 -3.76 -5.51 -0.19
C PHE A 141 -2.85 -6.71 -0.44
N CYS A 142 -3.39 -7.73 -1.09
CA CYS A 142 -2.62 -8.87 -1.57
C CYS A 142 -1.96 -8.50 -2.91
N ARG A 143 -0.66 -8.79 -3.04
CA ARG A 143 0.13 -8.52 -4.24
C ARG A 143 1.05 -9.69 -4.52
N TYR A 144 1.20 -10.09 -5.78
CA TYR A 144 2.14 -11.17 -6.13
C TYR A 144 3.61 -10.82 -5.81
N THR A 145 3.96 -9.53 -5.73
CA THR A 145 5.31 -9.05 -5.37
C THR A 145 5.60 -9.11 -3.89
N GLU A 146 4.58 -9.20 -3.05
CA GLU A 146 4.70 -9.15 -1.59
C GLU A 146 3.80 -10.24 -1.01
N LYS A 147 4.42 -11.36 -0.65
CA LYS A 147 3.71 -12.50 -0.07
C LYS A 147 3.48 -12.25 1.41
N TYR A 148 2.24 -12.45 1.84
CA TYR A 148 1.86 -12.38 3.26
C TYR A 148 1.14 -13.66 3.62
N SER A 149 1.53 -14.22 4.76
CA SER A 149 0.79 -15.30 5.39
C SER A 149 -0.57 -14.82 5.91
N PRO A 150 -1.56 -15.71 6.10
CA PRO A 150 -2.85 -15.35 6.69
C PRO A 150 -2.72 -14.68 8.06
N SER A 151 -1.84 -15.19 8.92
CA SER A 151 -1.57 -14.64 10.26
C SER A 151 -1.10 -13.20 10.19
N GLU A 152 -0.24 -12.84 9.24
CA GLU A 152 0.23 -11.46 9.05
C GLU A 152 -0.90 -10.51 8.66
N ILE A 153 -1.83 -10.96 7.81
CA ILE A 153 -3.01 -10.17 7.42
C ILE A 153 -3.96 -10.01 8.60
N PHE A 154 -4.27 -11.08 9.34
CA PHE A 154 -5.13 -11.03 10.53
C PHE A 154 -4.53 -10.13 11.62
N ALA A 155 -3.23 -10.26 11.89
CA ALA A 155 -2.53 -9.42 12.84
C ALA A 155 -2.53 -7.95 12.39
N SER A 156 -2.43 -7.67 11.09
CA SER A 156 -2.49 -6.30 10.56
C SER A 156 -3.89 -5.69 10.74
N TRP A 157 -4.95 -6.46 10.58
CA TRP A 157 -6.32 -6.02 10.87
C TRP A 157 -6.53 -5.67 12.35
N ILE A 158 -6.06 -6.54 13.26
CA ILE A 158 -6.09 -6.28 14.70
C ILE A 158 -5.26 -5.02 15.03
N GLN A 159 -4.07 -4.89 14.46
CA GLN A 159 -3.21 -3.71 14.62
C GLN A 159 -3.93 -2.42 14.17
N GLN A 160 -4.67 -2.45 13.06
CA GLN A 160 -5.45 -1.31 12.57
C GLN A 160 -6.61 -0.94 13.52
N LEU A 161 -7.26 -1.92 14.14
CA LEU A 161 -8.33 -1.68 15.13
C LEU A 161 -7.76 -1.10 16.43
N LEU A 162 -6.65 -1.67 16.94
CA LEU A 162 -5.95 -1.19 18.13
C LEU A 162 -5.55 0.28 18.02
N ARG A 163 -4.96 0.69 16.89
CA ARG A 163 -4.56 2.08 16.65
C ARG A 163 -5.73 3.06 16.60
N ARG A 164 -6.95 2.59 16.34
CA ARG A 164 -8.13 3.46 16.21
C ARG A 164 -8.96 3.54 17.47
N ASN A 165 -9.02 2.47 18.25
CA ASN A 165 -9.87 2.42 19.43
C ASN A 165 -9.13 1.73 20.58
N ARG A 166 -8.71 2.53 21.57
CA ARG A 166 -8.00 2.06 22.77
C ARG A 166 -8.78 1.00 23.55
N SER A 167 -10.11 1.02 23.51
CA SER A 167 -10.93 0.00 24.20
C SER A 167 -10.70 -1.42 23.69
N THR A 168 -10.09 -1.59 22.52
CA THR A 168 -9.76 -2.92 21.96
C THR A 168 -8.52 -3.53 22.59
N LEU A 169 -7.71 -2.74 23.29
CA LEU A 169 -6.47 -3.16 23.97
C LEU A 169 -6.68 -4.32 24.94
N GLU A 170 -7.81 -4.35 25.65
CA GLU A 170 -8.10 -5.40 26.63
C GLU A 170 -8.16 -6.80 26.01
N HIS A 171 -8.53 -6.92 24.74
CA HIS A 171 -8.62 -8.21 24.04
C HIS A 171 -7.27 -8.75 23.58
N VAL A 172 -6.25 -7.90 23.49
CA VAL A 172 -4.91 -8.29 23.00
C VAL A 172 -3.90 -8.37 24.15
N ARG A 173 -4.18 -7.71 25.28
CA ARG A 173 -3.27 -7.58 26.41
C ARG A 173 -2.82 -8.93 26.96
N GLU A 174 -3.74 -9.87 27.15
CA GLU A 174 -3.40 -11.21 27.67
C GLU A 174 -2.48 -11.96 26.70
N SER A 175 -2.82 -11.97 25.41
CA SER A 175 -2.00 -12.57 24.36
C SER A 175 -0.59 -11.98 24.33
N PHE A 176 -0.47 -10.64 24.42
CA PHE A 176 0.82 -9.96 24.48
C PHE A 176 1.64 -10.34 25.73
N GLN A 177 0.99 -10.47 26.89
CA GLN A 177 1.68 -10.88 28.13
C GLN A 177 2.19 -12.31 28.06
N THR A 178 1.44 -13.22 27.43
CA THR A 178 1.81 -14.63 27.26
C THR A 178 2.91 -14.79 26.21
N HIS A 179 2.72 -14.20 25.03
CA HIS A 179 3.56 -14.46 23.87
C HIS A 179 4.71 -13.45 23.70
N GLY A 180 4.52 -12.20 24.12
CA GLY A 180 5.50 -11.13 23.96
C GLY A 180 6.75 -11.32 24.82
N ARG A 181 6.65 -12.04 25.95
CA ARG A 181 7.79 -12.35 26.83
C ARG A 181 8.79 -13.33 26.22
N VAL A 182 8.33 -14.16 25.29
CA VAL A 182 9.12 -15.22 24.64
C VAL A 182 9.29 -14.98 23.13
N ASP A 183 9.00 -13.76 22.67
CA ASP A 183 9.01 -13.33 21.27
C ASP A 183 8.27 -14.28 20.30
N SER A 184 7.20 -14.91 20.77
CA SER A 184 6.31 -15.72 19.93
C SER A 184 5.16 -14.86 19.39
N ARG A 185 4.40 -15.40 18.43
CA ARG A 185 3.22 -14.74 17.84
C ARG A 185 1.96 -15.57 18.08
N PRO A 186 0.78 -14.93 18.14
CA PRO A 186 -0.49 -15.64 18.32
C PRO A 186 -0.75 -16.58 17.15
N SER A 187 -1.39 -17.72 17.42
CA SER A 187 -1.83 -18.65 16.37
C SER A 187 -2.97 -18.06 15.54
N ASN A 188 -3.27 -18.61 14.35
CA ASN A 188 -4.44 -18.20 13.56
C ASN A 188 -5.76 -18.32 14.34
N VAL A 189 -5.89 -19.35 15.18
CA VAL A 189 -7.07 -19.58 16.03
C VAL A 189 -7.19 -18.47 17.08
N GLU A 190 -6.09 -18.09 17.71
CA GLU A 190 -6.06 -17.03 18.71
C GLU A 190 -6.31 -15.65 18.07
N LEU A 191 -5.70 -15.36 16.91
CA LEU A 191 -5.98 -14.14 16.14
C LEU A 191 -7.47 -14.05 15.77
N HIS A 192 -8.09 -15.18 15.41
CA HIS A 192 -9.52 -15.23 15.14
C HIS A 192 -10.36 -14.91 16.37
N GLN A 193 -10.02 -15.48 17.53
CA GLN A 193 -10.72 -15.20 18.80
C GLN A 193 -10.60 -13.73 19.19
N ILE A 194 -9.38 -13.18 19.13
CA ILE A 194 -9.10 -11.77 19.40
C ILE A 194 -9.91 -10.87 18.46
N MET A 195 -9.84 -11.13 17.14
CA MET A 195 -10.55 -10.34 16.14
C MET A 195 -12.07 -10.40 16.36
N SER A 196 -12.62 -11.59 16.61
CA SER A 196 -14.05 -11.79 16.87
C SER A 196 -14.53 -11.01 18.11
N ALA A 197 -13.76 -11.05 19.19
CA ALA A 197 -14.07 -10.28 20.40
C ALA A 197 -14.01 -8.77 20.15
N ILE A 198 -13.00 -8.30 19.40
CA ILE A 198 -12.86 -6.89 19.07
C ILE A 198 -14.01 -6.40 18.20
N VAL A 199 -14.35 -7.10 17.11
CA VAL A 199 -15.37 -6.60 16.17
C VAL A 199 -16.76 -6.53 16.81
N GLN A 200 -17.07 -7.37 17.80
CA GLN A 200 -18.35 -7.32 18.54
C GLN A 200 -18.55 -6.04 19.35
N LYS A 201 -17.49 -5.26 19.62
CA LYS A 201 -17.60 -3.96 20.29
C LYS A 201 -18.17 -2.85 19.40
N PHE A 202 -18.24 -3.10 18.10
CA PHE A 202 -18.70 -2.13 17.13
C PHE A 202 -20.06 -2.56 16.59
N ASN A 203 -20.92 -1.59 16.26
CA ASN A 203 -22.17 -1.91 15.58
C ASN A 203 -21.92 -2.44 14.17
N ARG A 204 -20.82 -1.99 13.54
CA ARG A 204 -20.41 -2.37 12.20
C ARG A 204 -18.90 -2.25 12.04
N VAL A 205 -18.28 -3.16 11.28
CA VAL A 205 -16.85 -3.08 10.90
C VAL A 205 -16.73 -3.31 9.40
N PHE A 206 -16.04 -2.41 8.70
CA PHE A 206 -15.78 -2.55 7.27
C PHE A 206 -14.38 -3.11 7.02
N ILE A 207 -14.29 -4.14 6.19
CA ILE A 207 -13.03 -4.76 5.76
C ILE A 207 -12.90 -4.59 4.26
N VAL A 208 -11.77 -4.07 3.78
CA VAL A 208 -11.47 -3.98 2.34
C VAL A 208 -10.27 -4.86 2.02
N LEU A 209 -10.49 -5.92 1.25
CA LEU A 209 -9.48 -6.87 0.82
C LEU A 209 -9.28 -6.79 -0.70
N ASP A 210 -8.17 -6.20 -1.12
CA ASP A 210 -7.84 -6.03 -2.54
C ASP A 210 -6.84 -7.09 -3.01
N GLY A 211 -7.03 -7.59 -4.22
CA GLY A 211 -6.09 -8.49 -4.89
C GLY A 211 -6.11 -9.92 -4.37
N LEU A 212 -7.25 -10.44 -3.89
CA LEU A 212 -7.32 -11.81 -3.33
C LEU A 212 -6.84 -12.91 -4.31
N ASP A 213 -6.99 -12.70 -5.62
CA ASP A 213 -6.46 -13.61 -6.64
C ASP A 213 -4.93 -13.64 -6.70
N GLU A 214 -4.26 -12.62 -6.16
CA GLU A 214 -2.80 -12.52 -6.05
C GLU A 214 -2.25 -13.08 -4.73
N ALA A 215 -3.12 -13.45 -3.78
CA ALA A 215 -2.71 -14.19 -2.59
C ALA A 215 -2.33 -15.63 -2.97
N GLU A 216 -1.35 -16.20 -2.26
CA GLU A 216 -0.96 -17.59 -2.44
C GLU A 216 -2.13 -18.55 -2.14
N GLU A 217 -2.14 -19.71 -2.77
CA GLU A 217 -3.27 -20.66 -2.65
C GLU A 217 -3.45 -21.16 -1.21
N ASP A 218 -2.35 -21.39 -0.50
CA ASP A 218 -2.30 -21.78 0.90
C ASP A 218 -2.77 -20.66 1.85
N ALA A 219 -2.63 -19.39 1.45
CA ALA A 219 -3.14 -18.25 2.19
C ALA A 219 -4.61 -17.95 1.90
N ARG A 220 -5.06 -18.15 0.66
CA ARG A 220 -6.39 -17.73 0.18
C ARG A 220 -7.53 -18.40 0.92
N LYS A 221 -7.48 -19.73 1.10
CA LYS A 221 -8.55 -20.46 1.79
C LYS A 221 -8.66 -20.06 3.28
N PRO A 222 -7.58 -20.07 4.08
CA PRO A 222 -7.64 -19.59 5.46
C PRO A 222 -8.16 -18.15 5.60
N LEU A 223 -7.81 -17.24 4.68
CA LEU A 223 -8.34 -15.87 4.68
C LEU A 223 -9.85 -15.84 4.50
N LEU A 224 -10.36 -16.60 3.52
CA LEU A 224 -11.79 -16.66 3.25
C LEU A 224 -12.57 -17.33 4.39
N ASP A 225 -12.07 -18.45 4.90
CA ASP A 225 -12.66 -19.17 6.04
C ASP A 225 -12.71 -18.26 7.28
N PHE A 226 -11.65 -17.46 7.51
CA PHE A 226 -11.60 -16.48 8.60
C PHE A 226 -12.65 -15.37 8.43
N ILE A 227 -12.78 -14.80 7.22
CA ILE A 227 -13.79 -13.76 6.94
C ILE A 227 -15.20 -14.33 7.14
N GLU A 228 -15.43 -15.57 6.69
CA GLU A 228 -16.71 -16.26 6.87
C GLU A 228 -17.06 -16.46 8.35
N SER A 229 -16.09 -16.81 9.19
CA SER A 229 -16.31 -17.07 10.61
C SER A 229 -16.44 -15.80 11.47
N LEU A 230 -16.11 -14.61 10.94
CA LEU A 230 -16.31 -13.36 11.66
C LEU A 230 -17.79 -13.08 11.97
N PRO A 231 -18.10 -12.37 13.07
CA PRO A 231 -19.46 -11.95 13.41
C PRO A 231 -20.20 -11.20 12.28
N SER A 232 -21.54 -11.25 12.28
CA SER A 232 -22.39 -10.72 11.20
C SER A 232 -22.32 -9.20 11.02
N ASN A 233 -21.83 -8.46 12.01
CA ASN A 233 -21.60 -7.02 11.93
C ASN A 233 -20.33 -6.65 11.12
N THR A 234 -19.65 -7.63 10.54
CA THR A 234 -18.51 -7.43 9.64
C THR A 234 -18.98 -7.40 8.18
N HIS A 235 -18.60 -6.35 7.47
CA HIS A 235 -18.94 -6.16 6.06
C HIS A 235 -17.64 -6.08 5.26
N THR A 236 -17.43 -7.03 4.38
CA THR A 236 -16.18 -7.17 3.62
C THR A 236 -16.41 -6.85 2.15
N LEU A 237 -15.64 -5.89 1.63
CA LEU A 237 -15.45 -5.68 0.22
C LEU A 237 -14.23 -6.48 -0.23
N ILE A 238 -14.43 -7.41 -1.15
CA ILE A 238 -13.35 -8.18 -1.78
C ILE A 238 -13.21 -7.72 -3.23
N MET A 239 -12.01 -7.36 -3.65
CA MET A 239 -11.69 -6.97 -5.02
C MET A 239 -10.71 -7.98 -5.62
N SER A 240 -11.09 -8.65 -6.71
CA SER A 240 -10.25 -9.67 -7.34
C SER A 240 -10.57 -9.89 -8.82
N ARG A 241 -9.85 -10.80 -9.47
CA ARG A 241 -10.38 -11.51 -10.66
C ARG A 241 -11.49 -12.47 -10.26
N PRO A 242 -12.29 -13.00 -11.21
CA PRO A 242 -13.25 -14.07 -10.91
C PRO A 242 -12.56 -15.27 -10.22
N LEU A 243 -13.14 -15.72 -9.11
CA LEU A 243 -12.63 -16.80 -8.25
C LEU A 243 -13.79 -17.72 -7.88
N GLY A 244 -13.83 -18.92 -8.47
CA GLY A 244 -14.91 -19.88 -8.20
C GLY A 244 -15.00 -20.33 -6.74
N SER A 245 -13.89 -20.27 -5.98
CA SER A 245 -13.89 -20.58 -4.54
C SER A 245 -14.70 -19.58 -3.71
N LEU A 246 -14.67 -18.30 -4.07
CA LEU A 246 -15.39 -17.26 -3.35
C LEU A 246 -16.90 -17.40 -3.57
N GLN A 247 -17.32 -17.66 -4.81
CA GLN A 247 -18.72 -17.88 -5.15
C GLN A 247 -19.31 -19.12 -4.44
N ARG A 248 -18.51 -20.17 -4.21
CA ARG A 248 -18.94 -21.35 -3.45
C ARG A 248 -19.10 -21.07 -1.96
N LEU A 249 -18.20 -20.27 -1.38
CA LEU A 249 -18.23 -19.97 0.06
C LEU A 249 -19.27 -18.90 0.40
N PHE A 250 -19.48 -17.94 -0.49
CA PHE A 250 -20.42 -16.84 -0.31
C PHE A 250 -21.43 -16.79 -1.47
N PRO A 251 -22.39 -17.72 -1.52
CA PRO A 251 -23.39 -17.76 -2.60
C PRO A 251 -24.29 -16.52 -2.63
N CYS A 252 -24.45 -15.84 -1.48
CA CYS A 252 -25.23 -14.60 -1.34
C CYS A 252 -24.37 -13.33 -1.50
N ALA A 253 -23.11 -13.44 -1.92
CA ALA A 253 -22.28 -12.27 -2.16
C ALA A 253 -22.90 -11.37 -3.25
N VAL A 254 -22.97 -10.08 -2.98
CA VAL A 254 -23.36 -9.11 -4.00
C VAL A 254 -22.18 -8.94 -4.93
N GLN A 255 -22.34 -9.29 -6.20
CA GLN A 255 -21.25 -9.21 -7.18
C GLN A 255 -21.39 -7.95 -8.04
N VAL A 256 -20.27 -7.27 -8.29
CA VAL A 256 -20.20 -6.09 -9.15
C VAL A 256 -19.05 -6.24 -10.13
N ASP A 257 -19.32 -6.09 -11.41
CA ASP A 257 -18.28 -6.06 -12.42
C ASP A 257 -17.60 -4.69 -12.47
N ILE A 258 -16.29 -4.71 -12.22
CA ILE A 258 -15.40 -3.56 -12.19
C ILE A 258 -14.73 -3.40 -13.54
N GLU A 259 -15.19 -2.41 -14.27
CA GLU A 259 -14.60 -1.95 -15.52
C GLU A 259 -14.38 -0.45 -15.46
N ALA A 260 -13.31 0.06 -16.08
CA ALA A 260 -13.10 1.49 -16.14
C ALA A 260 -14.19 2.12 -17.01
N ARG A 261 -14.99 2.99 -16.42
CA ARG A 261 -16.00 3.75 -17.15
C ARG A 261 -15.33 4.77 -18.07
N ASN A 262 -15.96 4.99 -19.21
CA ASN A 262 -15.49 5.91 -20.24
C ASN A 262 -15.27 7.33 -19.69
N GLU A 263 -16.17 7.77 -18.81
CA GLU A 263 -16.12 9.06 -18.13
C GLU A 263 -14.91 9.15 -17.19
N ASP A 264 -14.57 8.05 -16.52
CA ASP A 264 -13.43 8.01 -15.60
C ASP A 264 -12.10 7.96 -16.36
N ILE A 265 -12.04 7.24 -17.48
CA ILE A 265 -10.88 7.27 -18.38
C ILE A 265 -10.68 8.69 -18.92
N GLU A 266 -11.75 9.36 -19.33
CA GLU A 266 -11.69 10.73 -19.81
C GLU A 266 -11.16 11.71 -18.75
N ARG A 267 -11.68 11.63 -17.51
CA ARG A 267 -11.15 12.41 -16.37
C ARG A 267 -9.67 12.13 -16.14
N PHE A 268 -9.27 10.85 -16.15
CA PHE A 268 -7.89 10.43 -15.97
C PHE A 268 -6.97 11.02 -17.05
N VAL A 269 -7.36 10.94 -18.32
CA VAL A 269 -6.61 11.51 -19.45
C VAL A 269 -6.51 13.03 -19.30
N LYS A 270 -7.62 13.71 -19.02
CA LYS A 270 -7.66 15.17 -18.86
C LYS A 270 -6.75 15.67 -17.72
N LYS A 271 -6.67 14.93 -16.62
CA LYS A 271 -5.73 15.19 -15.51
C LYS A 271 -4.27 14.94 -15.91
N ARG A 272 -4.01 13.90 -16.70
CA ARG A 272 -2.64 13.49 -17.08
C ARG A 272 -1.96 14.37 -18.12
N ILE A 273 -2.72 14.97 -19.03
CA ILE A 273 -2.15 15.88 -20.06
C ILE A 273 -1.29 17.01 -19.46
N PRO A 274 -1.79 17.82 -18.49
CA PRO A 274 -0.98 18.91 -17.93
C PRO A 274 0.21 18.43 -17.09
N GLU A 275 0.20 17.18 -16.59
CA GLU A 275 1.34 16.58 -15.87
C GLU A 275 2.52 16.27 -16.81
N ILE A 276 2.33 16.34 -18.13
CA ILE A 276 3.34 16.04 -19.14
C ILE A 276 3.69 17.33 -19.90
N PRO A 277 4.84 17.97 -19.62
CA PRO A 277 5.19 19.27 -20.19
C PRO A 277 5.17 19.32 -21.72
N SER A 278 5.73 18.31 -22.39
CA SER A 278 5.78 18.26 -23.86
C SER A 278 4.37 18.16 -24.47
N LEU A 279 3.55 17.25 -23.95
CA LEU A 279 2.18 17.04 -24.43
C LEU A 279 1.29 18.25 -24.13
N ASN A 280 1.43 18.84 -22.94
CA ASN A 280 0.72 20.07 -22.56
C ASN A 280 1.09 21.24 -23.48
N ALA A 281 2.38 21.41 -23.81
CA ALA A 281 2.83 22.45 -24.73
C ALA A 281 2.26 22.26 -26.15
N VAL A 282 2.20 21.02 -26.66
CA VAL A 282 1.63 20.71 -27.98
C VAL A 282 0.14 21.04 -28.05
N LEU A 283 -0.59 20.79 -26.95
CA LEU A 283 -2.05 20.94 -26.84
C LEU A 283 -2.51 22.28 -26.27
N LEU A 284 -1.58 23.18 -25.92
CA LEU A 284 -1.90 24.47 -25.33
C LEU A 284 -2.80 25.29 -26.26
N HIS A 285 -3.96 25.71 -25.77
CA HIS A 285 -5.02 26.42 -26.51
C HIS A 285 -5.57 25.67 -27.74
N LYS A 286 -5.52 24.33 -27.74
CA LYS A 286 -6.00 23.48 -28.84
C LYS A 286 -7.03 22.47 -28.35
N ASP A 287 -8.20 22.98 -27.94
CA ASP A 287 -9.26 22.17 -27.32
C ASP A 287 -9.75 21.03 -28.23
N ALA A 288 -9.92 21.29 -29.53
CA ALA A 288 -10.31 20.25 -30.48
C ALA A 288 -9.32 19.06 -30.52
N ALA A 289 -8.01 19.33 -30.52
CA ALA A 289 -6.99 18.28 -30.49
C ALA A 289 -6.96 17.54 -29.15
N ARG A 290 -7.28 18.24 -28.05
CA ARG A 290 -7.38 17.65 -26.71
C ARG A 290 -8.56 16.70 -26.62
N ASP A 291 -9.71 17.09 -27.14
CA ASP A 291 -10.93 16.29 -27.17
C ASP A 291 -10.77 15.06 -28.07
N GLU A 292 -10.08 15.21 -29.20
CA GLU A 292 -9.77 14.09 -30.08
C GLU A 292 -8.81 13.08 -29.43
N LEU A 293 -7.77 13.54 -28.74
CA LEU A 293 -6.90 12.67 -27.95
C LEU A 293 -7.69 11.92 -26.88
N CYS A 294 -8.57 12.61 -26.15
CA CYS A 294 -9.40 11.97 -25.13
C CYS A 294 -10.33 10.92 -25.74
N THR A 295 -10.93 11.22 -26.88
CA THR A 295 -11.82 10.31 -27.62
C THR A 295 -11.06 9.09 -28.14
N ALA A 296 -9.87 9.29 -28.70
CA ALA A 296 -9.03 8.22 -29.20
C ALA A 296 -8.63 7.25 -28.08
N ILE A 297 -8.06 7.76 -26.97
CA ILE A 297 -7.62 6.94 -25.83
C ILE A 297 -8.80 6.22 -25.17
N LYS A 298 -9.94 6.90 -25.02
CA LYS A 298 -11.17 6.30 -24.50
C LYS A 298 -11.56 5.07 -25.33
N ARG A 299 -11.57 5.21 -26.67
CA ARG A 299 -11.90 4.12 -27.61
C ARG A 299 -10.89 2.98 -27.55
N THR A 300 -9.59 3.27 -27.50
CA THR A 300 -8.52 2.25 -27.61
C THR A 300 -8.11 1.62 -26.28
N SER A 301 -8.48 2.22 -25.14
CA SER A 301 -8.10 1.72 -23.80
C SER A 301 -8.89 0.48 -23.35
N GLY A 302 -10.04 0.20 -23.97
CA GLY A 302 -10.83 -1.01 -23.69
C GLY A 302 -11.23 -1.17 -22.22
N GLY A 303 -11.53 -0.07 -21.53
CA GLY A 303 -11.90 -0.10 -20.10
C GLY A 303 -10.74 -0.38 -19.15
N MET A 304 -9.49 -0.12 -19.56
CA MET A 304 -8.30 -0.31 -18.73
C MET A 304 -7.48 0.98 -18.58
N PHE A 305 -7.37 1.48 -17.34
CA PHE A 305 -6.52 2.63 -17.00
C PHE A 305 -5.03 2.38 -17.32
N LEU A 306 -4.57 1.14 -17.23
CA LEU A 306 -3.19 0.79 -17.58
C LEU A 306 -2.90 1.10 -19.05
N ILE A 307 -3.81 0.73 -19.95
CA ILE A 307 -3.66 1.00 -21.39
C ILE A 307 -3.69 2.51 -21.63
N ALA A 308 -4.67 3.20 -21.05
CA ALA A 308 -4.74 4.66 -21.16
C ALA A 308 -3.43 5.33 -20.68
N SER A 309 -2.86 4.90 -19.55
CA SER A 309 -1.60 5.46 -19.03
C SER A 309 -0.42 5.23 -19.98
N LEU A 310 -0.28 4.04 -20.55
CA LEU A 310 0.84 3.72 -21.46
C LEU A 310 0.66 4.37 -22.84
N GLN A 311 -0.58 4.53 -23.33
CA GLN A 311 -0.87 5.29 -24.54
C GLN A 311 -0.50 6.76 -24.36
N ILE A 312 -0.87 7.39 -23.25
CA ILE A 312 -0.43 8.77 -22.92
C ILE A 312 1.11 8.84 -22.88
N GLU A 313 1.76 7.85 -22.27
CA GLU A 313 3.23 7.78 -22.22
C GLU A 313 3.86 7.71 -23.62
N ALA A 314 3.23 7.01 -24.56
CA ALA A 314 3.68 6.94 -25.94
C ALA A 314 3.58 8.29 -26.66
N LEU A 315 2.65 9.16 -26.26
CA LEU A 315 2.44 10.47 -26.88
C LEU A 315 3.44 11.54 -26.39
N LYS A 316 4.24 11.26 -25.36
CA LYS A 316 5.22 12.21 -24.80
C LYS A 316 6.24 12.75 -25.80
N SER A 317 6.59 11.97 -26.82
CA SER A 317 7.58 12.34 -27.82
C SER A 317 7.02 13.16 -28.99
N CYS A 318 5.70 13.40 -29.02
CA CYS A 318 5.09 14.23 -30.06
C CYS A 318 5.48 15.70 -29.84
N ILE A 319 5.85 16.38 -30.92
CA ILE A 319 6.31 17.79 -30.91
C ILE A 319 5.33 18.74 -31.62
N SER A 320 4.32 18.20 -32.29
CA SER A 320 3.29 18.96 -32.98
C SER A 320 1.94 18.23 -32.94
N VAL A 321 0.85 18.97 -33.13
CA VAL A 321 -0.49 18.36 -33.23
C VAL A 321 -0.56 17.38 -34.40
N GLN A 322 0.05 17.69 -35.54
CA GLN A 322 0.08 16.75 -36.66
C GLN A 322 0.76 15.43 -36.29
N SER A 323 1.91 15.49 -35.58
CA SER A 323 2.61 14.28 -35.11
C SER A 323 1.80 13.51 -34.07
N LEU A 324 1.03 14.22 -33.23
CA LEU A 324 0.14 13.64 -32.23
C LEU A 324 -0.98 12.87 -32.92
N MET A 325 -1.69 13.52 -33.83
CA MET A 325 -2.82 12.97 -34.58
C MET A 325 -2.44 11.70 -35.35
N LYS A 326 -1.31 11.75 -36.09
CA LYS A 326 -0.78 10.57 -36.78
C LYS A 326 -0.48 9.41 -35.82
N LYS A 327 -0.02 9.72 -34.61
CA LYS A 327 0.29 8.69 -33.59
C LYS A 327 -0.97 8.14 -32.91
N LEU A 328 -2.04 8.94 -32.82
CA LEU A 328 -3.35 8.48 -32.35
C LEU A 328 -3.95 7.41 -33.26
N GLU A 329 -3.72 7.50 -34.57
CA GLU A 329 -4.16 6.51 -35.57
C GLU A 329 -3.49 5.14 -35.38
N THR A 330 -2.25 5.13 -34.88
CA THR A 330 -1.44 3.93 -34.68
C THR A 330 -1.35 3.51 -33.22
N LEU A 331 -2.24 3.99 -32.34
CA LEU A 331 -2.21 3.59 -30.94
C LEU A 331 -2.53 2.09 -30.83
N PRO A 332 -1.70 1.33 -30.10
CA PRO A 332 -1.94 -0.10 -29.94
C PRO A 332 -3.25 -0.35 -29.20
N ILE A 333 -3.98 -1.39 -29.62
CA ILE A 333 -5.27 -1.77 -29.06
C ILE A 333 -5.05 -3.03 -28.22
N GLY A 334 -5.44 -2.97 -26.95
CA GLY A 334 -5.20 -4.09 -26.06
C GLY A 334 -3.75 -4.18 -25.58
N LEU A 335 -3.48 -5.20 -24.76
CA LEU A 335 -2.34 -5.17 -23.86
C LEU A 335 -1.04 -5.71 -24.49
N ASN A 336 -1.13 -6.76 -25.32
CA ASN A 336 0.06 -7.35 -25.94
C ASN A 336 0.70 -6.39 -26.94
N GLU A 337 -0.10 -5.85 -27.86
CA GLU A 337 0.34 -4.83 -28.84
C GLU A 337 1.00 -3.63 -28.15
N LEU A 338 0.48 -3.25 -26.98
CA LEU A 338 1.02 -2.15 -26.19
C LEU A 338 2.38 -2.47 -25.57
N TYR A 339 2.56 -3.68 -25.05
CA TYR A 339 3.88 -4.13 -24.58
C TYR A 339 4.87 -4.22 -25.74
N ASP A 340 4.47 -4.81 -26.88
CA ASP A 340 5.31 -4.92 -28.07
C ASP A 340 5.76 -3.54 -28.56
N HIS A 341 4.81 -2.62 -28.73
CA HIS A 341 5.11 -1.25 -29.13
C HIS A 341 5.97 -0.50 -28.09
N THR A 342 5.81 -0.78 -26.80
CA THR A 342 6.66 -0.20 -25.75
C THR A 342 8.08 -0.78 -25.80
N LEU A 343 8.24 -2.07 -26.06
CA LEU A 343 9.54 -2.71 -26.25
C LEU A 343 10.23 -2.23 -27.53
N GLU A 344 9.50 -1.98 -28.61
CA GLU A 344 10.01 -1.35 -29.82
C GLU A 344 10.53 0.06 -29.56
N ARG A 345 9.76 0.88 -28.84
CA ARG A 345 10.22 2.20 -28.39
C ARG A 345 11.51 2.10 -27.58
N ILE A 346 11.61 1.11 -26.69
CA ILE A 346 12.82 0.89 -25.91
C ILE A 346 14.02 0.62 -26.81
N LYS A 347 13.86 -0.26 -27.82
CA LYS A 347 14.90 -0.60 -28.80
C LYS A 347 15.30 0.59 -29.70
N ALA A 348 14.40 1.55 -29.91
CA ALA A 348 14.64 2.72 -30.75
C ALA A 348 15.45 3.85 -30.07
N GLN A 349 15.81 3.71 -28.78
CA GLN A 349 16.52 4.76 -28.01
C GLN A 349 18.04 4.80 -28.24
N GLY A 350 18.56 3.98 -29.16
CA GLY A 350 20.00 3.76 -29.33
C GLY A 350 20.53 2.66 -28.43
N GLU A 351 21.71 2.14 -28.77
CA GLU A 351 22.27 0.92 -28.18
C GLU A 351 22.49 1.02 -26.67
N GLU A 352 23.12 2.10 -26.21
CA GLU A 352 23.43 2.34 -24.80
C GLU A 352 22.16 2.38 -23.93
N LYS A 353 21.18 3.21 -24.29
CA LYS A 353 19.91 3.32 -23.58
C LYS A 353 19.09 2.04 -23.64
N THR A 354 19.11 1.34 -24.78
CA THR A 354 18.45 0.04 -24.93
C THR A 354 19.05 -1.00 -23.99
N SER A 355 20.38 -1.07 -23.92
CA SER A 355 21.09 -1.95 -23.01
C SER A 355 20.74 -1.65 -21.56
N LEU A 356 20.77 -0.37 -21.18
CA LEU A 356 20.40 0.09 -19.84
C LEU A 356 18.95 -0.30 -19.47
N ALA A 357 17.99 -0.03 -20.35
CA ALA A 357 16.59 -0.38 -20.16
C ALA A 357 16.38 -1.89 -19.98
N LYS A 358 17.01 -2.72 -20.83
CA LYS A 358 16.94 -4.19 -20.69
C LYS A 358 17.46 -4.66 -19.34
N ARG A 359 18.57 -4.08 -18.86
CA ARG A 359 19.14 -4.43 -17.56
C ARG A 359 18.21 -4.03 -16.41
N VAL A 360 17.62 -2.84 -16.46
CA VAL A 360 16.60 -2.42 -15.47
C VAL A 360 15.43 -3.39 -15.47
N LEU A 361 14.87 -3.71 -16.63
CA LEU A 361 13.74 -4.63 -16.76
C LEU A 361 14.08 -6.02 -16.23
N LEU A 362 15.26 -6.56 -16.53
CA LEU A 362 15.72 -7.85 -16.01
C LEU A 362 15.84 -7.85 -14.48
N TRP A 363 16.51 -6.85 -13.91
CA TRP A 363 16.67 -6.74 -12.46
C TRP A 363 15.32 -6.63 -11.74
N VAL A 364 14.43 -5.75 -12.21
CA VAL A 364 13.09 -5.59 -11.62
C VAL A 364 12.22 -6.85 -11.84
N THR A 365 12.48 -7.63 -12.88
CA THR A 365 11.77 -8.89 -13.17
C THR A 365 12.19 -10.00 -12.23
N TYR A 366 13.49 -10.19 -12.05
CA TYR A 366 14.05 -11.36 -11.37
C TYR A 366 14.44 -11.11 -9.92
N ALA A 367 14.32 -9.87 -9.43
CA ALA A 367 14.51 -9.58 -8.02
C ALA A 367 13.49 -10.35 -7.17
N LEU A 368 13.97 -10.97 -6.09
CA LEU A 368 13.15 -11.68 -5.11
C LEU A 368 12.26 -10.70 -4.33
N ASP A 369 12.81 -9.53 -4.01
CA ASP A 369 12.14 -8.44 -3.30
C ASP A 369 12.13 -7.16 -4.15
N PRO A 370 11.17 -6.24 -3.90
CA PRO A 370 11.20 -4.91 -4.50
C PRO A 370 12.55 -4.21 -4.34
N MET A 371 13.18 -3.85 -5.45
CA MET A 371 14.53 -3.26 -5.41
C MET A 371 14.50 -1.82 -4.91
N SER A 372 15.40 -1.45 -4.00
CA SER A 372 15.64 -0.05 -3.67
C SER A 372 16.28 0.69 -4.85
N VAL A 373 16.18 2.02 -4.84
CA VAL A 373 16.82 2.88 -5.84
C VAL A 373 18.33 2.61 -5.91
N ASP A 374 19.00 2.63 -4.75
CA ASP A 374 20.45 2.42 -4.67
C ASP A 374 20.85 1.03 -5.17
N ALA A 375 20.11 -0.01 -4.78
CA ALA A 375 20.40 -1.37 -5.20
C ALA A 375 20.25 -1.52 -6.73
N LEU A 376 19.22 -0.91 -7.32
CA LEU A 376 19.04 -0.94 -8.77
C LEU A 376 20.15 -0.18 -9.48
N GLN A 377 20.50 1.03 -9.02
CA GLN A 377 21.58 1.84 -9.61
C GLN A 377 22.92 1.10 -9.57
N GLN A 378 23.22 0.43 -8.45
CA GLN A 378 24.42 -0.41 -8.33
C GLN A 378 24.36 -1.61 -9.27
N ALA A 379 23.23 -2.31 -9.33
CA ALA A 379 23.05 -3.50 -10.15
C ALA A 379 23.15 -3.21 -11.66
N VAL A 380 22.75 -2.02 -12.10
CA VAL A 380 22.93 -1.56 -13.49
C VAL A 380 24.30 -0.88 -13.73
N ALA A 381 25.08 -0.59 -12.70
CA ALA A 381 26.44 -0.08 -12.84
C ALA A 381 27.51 -1.19 -12.95
N ILE A 382 27.17 -2.45 -12.63
CA ILE A 382 28.08 -3.59 -12.78
C ILE A 382 28.36 -3.84 -14.27
N GLU A 383 29.61 -3.73 -14.70
CA GLU A 383 29.95 -4.02 -16.09
C GLU A 383 29.99 -5.54 -16.32
N LEU A 384 29.30 -6.02 -17.37
CA LEU A 384 29.10 -7.46 -17.59
C LEU A 384 30.40 -8.21 -17.93
N ASN A 385 31.34 -7.54 -18.58
CA ASN A 385 32.60 -8.16 -19.04
C ASN A 385 33.61 -8.29 -17.90
N SER A 386 33.82 -7.23 -17.13
CA SER A 386 34.75 -7.17 -16.01
C SER A 386 34.16 -7.73 -14.71
N LYS A 387 32.82 -7.78 -14.61
CA LYS A 387 32.06 -8.11 -13.39
C LYS A 387 32.40 -7.20 -12.20
N THR A 388 32.94 -6.02 -12.48
CA THR A 388 33.29 -5.03 -11.46
C THR A 388 32.23 -3.95 -11.38
N PHE A 389 31.99 -3.46 -10.17
CA PHE A 389 31.19 -2.27 -9.93
C PHE A 389 32.06 -1.02 -10.10
N ASP A 390 31.59 -0.06 -10.90
CA ASP A 390 32.18 1.28 -11.01
C ASP A 390 31.14 2.34 -10.67
N MET A 391 31.47 3.19 -9.70
CA MET A 391 30.60 4.29 -9.27
C MET A 391 30.37 5.31 -10.40
N ASN A 392 31.31 5.45 -11.35
CA ASN A 392 31.15 6.33 -12.51
C ASN A 392 30.14 5.80 -13.54
N CYS A 393 29.79 4.52 -13.47
CA CYS A 393 28.75 3.90 -14.30
C CYS A 393 27.35 3.99 -13.68
N MET A 394 27.20 4.63 -12.52
CA MET A 394 25.90 4.84 -11.89
C MET A 394 25.06 5.81 -12.70
N SER A 395 23.91 5.34 -13.17
CA SER A 395 22.92 6.18 -13.87
C SER A 395 21.90 6.78 -12.89
N PRO A 396 21.49 8.05 -13.06
CA PRO A 396 20.42 8.65 -12.26
C PRO A 396 19.10 7.88 -12.37
N ILE A 397 18.32 7.83 -11.30
CA ILE A 397 17.04 7.09 -11.27
C ILE A 397 16.06 7.63 -12.31
N GLU A 398 16.05 8.94 -12.56
CA GLU A 398 15.20 9.59 -13.55
C GLU A 398 15.47 9.03 -14.94
N LEU A 399 16.75 8.80 -15.28
CA LEU A 399 17.15 8.20 -16.55
C LEU A 399 16.73 6.72 -16.61
N LEU A 400 16.91 5.95 -15.53
CA LEU A 400 16.50 4.54 -15.48
C LEU A 400 15.00 4.36 -15.71
N LEU A 401 14.18 5.26 -15.20
CA LEU A 401 12.72 5.25 -15.39
C LEU A 401 12.35 5.68 -16.81
N ASP A 402 12.98 6.75 -17.32
CA ASP A 402 12.73 7.31 -18.65
C ASP A 402 13.03 6.28 -19.75
N VAL A 403 14.20 5.62 -19.68
CA VAL A 403 14.58 4.60 -20.67
C VAL A 403 13.66 3.39 -20.69
N CYS A 404 12.90 3.14 -19.62
CA CYS A 404 11.92 2.06 -19.54
C CYS A 404 10.54 2.43 -20.12
N CYS A 405 10.36 3.63 -20.67
CA CYS A 405 9.15 4.04 -21.40
C CYS A 405 7.83 3.82 -20.61
N GLY A 406 7.88 4.02 -19.30
CA GLY A 406 6.71 3.86 -18.41
C GLY A 406 6.36 2.43 -18.02
N LEU A 407 7.19 1.42 -18.38
CA LEU A 407 7.04 0.05 -17.86
C LEU A 407 7.46 -0.09 -16.40
N VAL A 408 8.33 0.81 -15.94
CA VAL A 408 8.87 0.83 -14.59
C VAL A 408 8.53 2.15 -13.92
N THR A 409 8.19 2.10 -12.64
CA THR A 409 7.83 3.28 -11.83
C THR A 409 8.56 3.26 -10.50
N LEU A 410 8.79 4.45 -9.97
CA LEU A 410 9.26 4.65 -8.61
C LEU A 410 8.07 4.63 -7.65
N ASN A 411 8.18 3.85 -6.60
CA ASN A 411 7.22 3.79 -5.52
C ASN A 411 7.88 4.29 -4.23
N ASN A 412 7.17 5.13 -3.47
CA ASN A 412 7.72 5.81 -2.31
C ASN A 412 7.60 5.01 -1.01
N TYR A 413 7.00 3.82 -1.02
CA TYR A 413 6.59 3.19 0.23
C TYR A 413 6.71 1.65 0.23
N TRP A 414 7.94 1.15 0.37
CA TRP A 414 8.16 -0.20 0.91
C TRP A 414 9.08 -0.10 2.12
N GLN A 415 8.58 -0.42 3.31
CA GLN A 415 9.32 -0.28 4.58
C GLN A 415 9.94 1.12 4.79
N GLY A 416 9.28 2.19 4.32
CA GLY A 416 9.77 3.57 4.42
C GLY A 416 10.86 3.96 3.41
N ARG A 417 11.16 3.11 2.42
CA ARG A 417 12.14 3.38 1.36
C ARG A 417 11.49 3.51 -0.02
N LYS A 418 12.16 4.25 -0.91
CA LYS A 418 11.81 4.31 -2.33
C LYS A 418 12.27 3.03 -3.03
N VAL A 419 11.35 2.36 -3.72
CA VAL A 419 11.60 1.12 -4.46
C VAL A 419 11.13 1.22 -5.90
N VAL A 420 11.80 0.50 -6.79
CA VAL A 420 11.52 0.47 -8.22
C VAL A 420 10.73 -0.79 -8.56
N ARG A 421 9.62 -0.66 -9.30
CA ARG A 421 8.73 -1.77 -9.66
C ARG A 421 8.14 -1.60 -11.05
N PHE A 422 7.62 -2.68 -11.62
CA PHE A 422 6.77 -2.60 -12.81
C PHE A 422 5.52 -1.77 -12.54
N THR A 423 5.13 -0.95 -13.53
CA THR A 423 3.90 -0.14 -13.51
C THR A 423 2.66 -1.03 -13.33
N ARG A 424 2.67 -2.22 -13.93
CA ARG A 424 1.84 -3.40 -13.65
C ARG A 424 2.42 -4.56 -14.44
N ARG A 425 2.52 -5.74 -13.83
CA ARG A 425 3.03 -6.95 -14.49
C ARG A 425 1.83 -7.78 -14.94
N PHE A 426 1.71 -8.03 -16.24
CA PHE A 426 0.69 -8.95 -16.73
C PHE A 426 1.24 -10.37 -16.67
N HIS A 427 0.45 -11.29 -16.12
CA HIS A 427 0.64 -12.70 -16.34
C HIS A 427 -0.54 -13.15 -17.20
N SER A 428 -0.27 -13.52 -18.45
CA SER A 428 -1.14 -14.44 -19.15
C SER A 428 -1.00 -15.77 -18.42
N SER A 429 -2.07 -16.26 -17.81
CA SER A 429 -2.15 -17.68 -17.46
C SER A 429 -1.77 -18.45 -18.73
N PRO A 430 -0.89 -19.47 -18.67
CA PRO A 430 -0.75 -20.36 -19.80
C PRO A 430 -2.14 -20.95 -20.04
N THR A 431 -2.74 -20.61 -21.17
CA THR A 431 -3.89 -21.33 -21.68
C THR A 431 -3.46 -22.79 -21.70
N SER A 432 -4.15 -23.62 -20.92
CA SER A 432 -4.08 -25.07 -21.01
C SER A 432 -4.40 -25.46 -22.45
N GLY A 433 -3.37 -25.48 -23.30
CA GLY A 433 -3.43 -26.06 -24.61
C GLY A 433 -3.54 -27.56 -24.40
N SER A 434 -4.71 -28.08 -24.76
CA SER A 434 -4.95 -29.48 -25.05
C SER A 434 -3.81 -30.07 -25.89
N VAL A 435 -3.10 -31.05 -25.33
CA VAL A 435 -2.72 -32.31 -25.99
C VAL A 435 -2.90 -33.43 -24.99
#